data_AF-A0A150SKN2-F1
#
_entry.id   AF-A0A150SKN2-F1
#
_cell.length_a   1.000
_cell.length_b   1.000
_cell.length_c   1.000
_cell.angle_alpha   90.00
_cell.angle_beta   90.00
_cell.angle_gamma   90.00
#
_symmetry.space_group_name_H-M   'P 1'
#
loop_
_entity.id
_entity.type
_entity.pdbx_description
1 polymer ?
#
loop_
_entity_poly.entity_id
_entity_poly.type
_entity_poly.pdbx_seq_one_letter_code
_entity_poly.pdbx_strand_id
1 'polypeptide(L)'
;MTKPIPSARLIEFLDRVDDREFTKRFHSTPSAVLKEYGLSKTEGTAIADAEYFKGSSRAEQENALRKMFTQVGLDPDEHAALLKKLADNYDPAW
;
A
#
# COMPACT_ATOMS: atom_id res chain seq x y z
N MET A 1 -12.95 -19.17 5.48
CA MET A 1 -12.69 -17.71 5.53
C MET A 1 -12.69 -17.20 4.11
N THR A 2 -13.60 -16.30 3.76
CA THR A 2 -13.67 -15.64 2.45
C THR A 2 -12.49 -14.66 2.36
N LYS A 3 -11.67 -14.72 1.31
CA LYS A 3 -10.62 -13.73 1.09
C LYS A 3 -11.26 -12.33 0.97
N PRO A 4 -10.67 -11.28 1.57
CA PRO A 4 -11.14 -9.92 1.34
C PRO A 4 -11.09 -9.62 -0.16
N ILE A 5 -12.14 -8.95 -0.66
CA ILE A 5 -12.18 -8.49 -2.04
C ILE A 5 -11.56 -7.09 -2.03
N PRO A 6 -10.46 -6.85 -2.76
CA PRO A 6 -9.87 -5.53 -2.85
C PRO A 6 -10.85 -4.55 -3.52
N SER A 7 -10.78 -3.29 -3.13
CA SER A 7 -11.48 -2.22 -3.84
C SER A 7 -10.97 -2.13 -5.28
N ALA A 8 -11.85 -1.71 -6.19
CA ALA A 8 -11.54 -1.64 -7.62
C ALA A 8 -10.36 -0.69 -7.95
N ARG A 9 -9.98 0.20 -7.02
CA ARG A 9 -8.92 1.20 -7.21
C ARG A 9 -7.73 1.05 -6.26
N LEU A 10 -7.64 -0.04 -5.49
CA LEU A 10 -6.50 -0.29 -4.61
C LEU A 10 -5.18 -0.33 -5.39
N ILE A 11 -5.16 -1.06 -6.49
CA ILE A 11 -3.96 -1.17 -7.35
C ILE A 11 -3.57 0.20 -7.90
N GLU A 12 -4.56 0.98 -8.35
CA GLU A 12 -4.34 2.34 -8.83
C GLU A 12 -3.74 3.22 -7.73
N PHE A 13 -4.27 3.16 -6.50
CA PHE A 13 -3.72 3.90 -5.36
C PHE A 13 -2.26 3.50 -5.08
N LEU A 14 -1.98 2.20 -5.01
CA LEU A 14 -0.65 1.68 -4.74
C LEU A 14 0.35 2.01 -5.85
N ASP A 15 -0.08 2.06 -7.10
CA ASP A 15 0.81 2.41 -8.21
C ASP A 15 1.27 3.87 -8.19
N ARG A 16 0.66 4.74 -7.37
CA ARG A 16 1.01 6.17 -7.28
C ARG A 16 2.17 6.44 -6.32
N VAL A 17 2.80 5.42 -5.76
CA VAL A 17 3.89 5.53 -4.77
C VAL A 17 5.08 6.40 -5.21
N ASP A 18 5.37 6.44 -6.50
CA ASP A 18 6.47 7.21 -7.08
C ASP A 18 6.06 8.63 -7.51
N ASP A 19 4.77 8.96 -7.45
CA ASP A 19 4.27 10.30 -7.74
C ASP A 19 4.42 11.20 -6.51
N ARG A 20 5.38 12.13 -6.59
CA ARG A 20 5.71 13.08 -5.52
C ARG A 20 4.57 14.01 -5.13
N GLU A 21 3.72 14.40 -6.07
CA GLU A 21 2.58 15.28 -5.76
C GLU A 21 1.50 14.48 -5.04
N PHE A 22 1.29 13.23 -5.48
CA PHE A 22 0.38 12.31 -4.83
C PHE A 22 0.82 12.00 -3.39
N THR A 23 2.06 11.59 -3.17
CA THR A 23 2.58 11.27 -1.83
C THR A 23 2.51 12.47 -0.89
N LYS A 24 2.90 13.66 -1.36
CA LYS A 24 2.74 14.90 -0.59
C LYS A 24 1.28 15.18 -0.21
N ARG A 25 0.34 14.96 -1.13
CA ARG A 25 -1.10 15.12 -0.90
C ARG A 25 -1.63 14.07 0.08
N PHE A 26 -1.18 12.83 -0.04
CA PHE A 26 -1.51 11.75 0.88
C PHE A 26 -1.05 12.09 2.30
N HIS A 27 0.19 12.56 2.49
CA HIS A 27 0.69 12.96 3.82
C HIS A 27 -0.10 14.14 4.42
N SER A 28 -0.58 15.06 3.57
CA SER A 28 -1.33 16.22 4.03
C SER A 28 -2.78 15.86 4.41
N THR A 29 -3.40 14.93 3.69
CA THR A 29 -4.83 14.61 3.82
C THR A 29 -5.13 13.11 3.58
N PRO A 30 -4.58 12.18 4.39
CA PRO A 30 -4.62 10.75 4.08
C PRO A 30 -6.05 10.22 4.00
N SER A 31 -6.90 10.56 4.98
CA SER A 31 -8.31 10.14 5.01
C SER A 31 -9.12 10.61 3.79
N ALA A 32 -8.79 11.79 3.24
CA ALA A 32 -9.48 12.30 2.05
C ALA A 32 -9.06 11.51 0.80
N VAL A 33 -7.76 11.26 0.64
CA VAL A 33 -7.23 10.48 -0.48
C VAL A 33 -7.73 9.02 -0.42
N LEU A 34 -7.69 8.36 0.73
CA LEU A 34 -8.24 6.99 0.89
C LEU A 34 -9.72 6.92 0.45
N LYS A 35 -10.51 7.95 0.80
CA LYS A 35 -11.93 8.04 0.43
C LYS A 35 -12.12 8.29 -1.07
N GLU A 36 -11.27 9.09 -1.72
CA GLU A 36 -11.34 9.33 -3.17
C GLU A 36 -11.10 8.07 -4.01
N TYR A 37 -10.22 7.19 -3.51
CA TYR A 37 -9.97 5.89 -4.11
C TYR A 37 -11.00 4.84 -3.67
N GLY A 38 -11.92 5.20 -2.77
CA GLY A 38 -12.94 4.27 -2.27
C GLY A 38 -12.35 3.10 -1.49
N LEU A 39 -11.19 3.29 -0.86
CA LEU A 39 -10.54 2.25 -0.06
C LEU A 39 -11.37 1.98 1.20
N SER A 40 -11.53 0.69 1.50
CA SER A 40 -12.14 0.22 2.71
C SER A 40 -11.28 0.56 3.93
N LYS A 41 -11.89 0.48 5.12
CA LYS A 41 -11.16 0.65 6.38
C LYS A 41 -10.02 -0.37 6.51
N THR A 42 -10.23 -1.61 6.05
CA THR A 42 -9.21 -2.67 6.10
C THR A 42 -8.02 -2.34 5.22
N GLU A 43 -8.25 -1.84 4.00
CA GLU A 43 -7.17 -1.41 3.09
C GLU A 43 -6.41 -0.21 3.66
N GLY A 44 -7.13 0.80 4.15
CA GLY A 44 -6.49 1.96 4.78
C GLY A 44 -5.64 1.59 6.00
N THR A 45 -6.11 0.67 6.85
CA THR A 45 -5.32 0.15 7.98
C THR A 45 -4.12 -0.66 7.51
N ALA A 46 -4.27 -1.52 6.49
CA ALA A 46 -3.15 -2.32 5.98
C ALA A 46 -2.06 -1.45 5.34
N ILE A 47 -2.45 -0.34 4.69
CA ILE A 47 -1.52 0.66 4.14
C ILE A 47 -0.81 1.38 5.29
N ALA A 48 -1.54 1.94 6.26
CA ALA A 48 -0.94 2.65 7.39
C ALA A 48 -0.09 1.77 8.33
N ASP A 49 -0.44 0.49 8.50
CA ASP A 49 0.40 -0.45 9.26
C ASP A 49 1.72 -0.77 8.54
N ALA A 50 1.86 -0.41 7.25
CA ALA A 50 3.14 -0.48 6.57
C ALA A 50 4.14 0.55 7.12
N GLU A 51 3.73 1.61 7.83
CA GLU A 51 4.63 2.61 8.46
C GLU A 51 5.61 1.98 9.49
N TYR A 52 5.29 0.81 10.07
CA TYR A 52 6.13 0.12 11.06
C TYR A 52 7.49 -0.38 10.52
N PHE A 53 7.70 -0.40 9.20
CA PHE A 53 8.92 -0.91 8.56
C PHE A 53 9.97 0.17 8.29
N LYS A 54 9.78 1.38 8.80
CA LYS A 54 10.76 2.48 8.73
C LYS A 54 12.12 2.06 9.28
N GLY A 55 13.16 2.08 8.44
CA GLY A 55 14.54 1.74 8.82
C GLY A 55 14.87 0.24 8.86
N SER A 56 13.93 -0.62 8.49
CA SER A 56 14.16 -2.07 8.34
C SER A 56 14.93 -2.40 7.06
N SER A 57 15.49 -3.61 6.98
CA SER A 57 16.20 -4.07 5.79
C SER A 57 15.26 -4.23 4.59
N ARG A 58 15.84 -4.18 3.38
CA ARG A 58 15.09 -4.37 2.13
C ARG A 58 14.21 -5.63 2.13
N ALA A 59 14.74 -6.74 2.63
CA ALA A 59 14.01 -8.01 2.71
C ALA A 59 12.83 -7.96 3.68
N GLU A 60 12.95 -7.21 4.78
CA GLU A 60 11.86 -7.00 5.73
C GLU A 60 10.75 -6.13 5.14
N GLN A 61 11.11 -5.07 4.41
CA GLN A 61 10.17 -4.23 3.67
C GLN A 61 9.38 -5.03 2.63
N GLU A 62 10.06 -5.85 1.83
CA GLU A 62 9.39 -6.69 0.83
C GLU A 62 8.48 -7.74 1.48
N ASN A 63 8.90 -8.35 2.59
CA ASN A 63 8.07 -9.29 3.34
C ASN A 63 6.82 -8.60 3.96
N ALA A 64 6.98 -7.37 4.43
CA ALA A 64 5.88 -6.55 4.92
C ALA A 64 4.85 -6.25 3.84
N LEU A 65 5.31 -5.77 2.68
CA LEU A 65 4.46 -5.48 1.54
C LEU A 65 3.76 -6.75 1.03
N ARG A 66 4.43 -7.90 1.03
CA ARG A 66 3.80 -9.20 0.70
C ARG A 66 2.64 -9.54 1.65
N LYS A 67 2.81 -9.30 2.95
CA LYS A 67 1.75 -9.51 3.95
C LYS A 67 0.59 -8.53 3.75
N MET A 68 0.89 -7.26 3.50
CA MET A 68 -0.11 -6.23 3.23
C MET A 68 -0.96 -6.58 2.01
N PHE A 69 -0.34 -7.03 0.91
CA PHE A 69 -1.05 -7.53 -0.29
C PHE A 69 -2.02 -8.66 0.05
N THR A 70 -1.54 -9.66 0.78
CA THR A 70 -2.37 -10.79 1.19
C THR A 70 -3.55 -10.35 2.06
N GLN A 71 -3.33 -9.39 2.96
CA GLN A 71 -4.37 -8.85 3.87
C GLN A 71 -5.45 -8.07 3.13
N VAL A 72 -5.11 -7.38 2.04
CA VAL A 72 -6.06 -6.64 1.21
C VAL A 72 -6.65 -7.47 0.06
N GLY A 73 -6.25 -8.74 -0.05
CA GLY A 73 -6.79 -9.68 -1.03
C GLY A 73 -6.09 -9.66 -2.38
N LEU A 74 -4.91 -9.05 -2.47
CA LEU A 74 -4.02 -9.12 -3.63
C LEU A 74 -3.05 -10.30 -3.51
N ASP A 75 -2.75 -10.94 -4.63
CA ASP A 75 -1.69 -11.95 -4.68
C ASP A 75 -0.33 -11.28 -4.91
N PRO A 76 0.65 -11.41 -4.00
CA PRO A 76 1.94 -10.74 -4.15
C PRO A 76 2.74 -11.20 -5.37
N ASP A 77 2.55 -12.46 -5.80
CA ASP A 77 3.30 -13.02 -6.91
C ASP A 77 2.68 -12.61 -8.26
N GLU A 78 1.35 -12.49 -8.34
CA GLU A 78 0.68 -11.89 -9.51
C GLU A 78 1.01 -10.39 -9.67
N HIS A 79 1.33 -9.72 -8.57
CA HIS A 79 1.65 -8.30 -8.54
C HIS A 79 3.12 -7.99 -8.20
N ALA A 80 4.05 -8.88 -8.54
CA ALA A 80 5.47 -8.75 -8.19
C ALA A 80 6.11 -7.41 -8.64
N ALA A 81 5.72 -6.89 -9.80
CA ALA A 81 6.22 -5.61 -10.31
C ALA A 81 5.77 -4.41 -9.45
N LEU A 82 4.50 -4.41 -9.05
CA LEU A 82 3.98 -3.41 -8.12
C LEU A 82 4.70 -3.54 -6.78
N LEU A 83 4.81 -4.75 -6.23
CA LEU A 83 5.51 -4.98 -4.96
C LEU A 83 6.95 -4.46 -4.96
N LYS A 84 7.70 -4.71 -6.03
CA LYS A 84 9.05 -4.18 -6.22
C LYS A 84 9.05 -2.65 -6.25
N LYS A 85 8.11 -2.04 -6.98
CA LYS A 85 7.96 -0.58 -7.08
C LYS A 85 7.67 0.06 -5.72
N LEU A 86 6.78 -0.56 -4.94
CA LEU A 86 6.45 -0.13 -3.57
C LEU A 86 7.66 -0.21 -2.65
N ALA A 87 8.46 -1.28 -2.75
CA ALA A 87 9.68 -1.41 -1.96
C ALA A 87 10.76 -0.41 -2.41
N ASP A 88 10.89 -0.14 -3.71
CA ASP A 88 11.86 0.81 -4.29
C ASP A 88 11.55 2.27 -3.92
N ASN A 89 10.26 2.60 -3.77
CA ASN A 89 9.78 3.94 -3.44
C ASN A 89 9.12 4.00 -2.07
N TYR A 90 9.49 3.08 -1.18
CA TYR A 90 8.85 2.93 0.11
C TYR A 90 8.88 4.25 0.90
N ASP A 91 7.69 4.82 1.12
CA ASP A 91 7.51 6.01 1.95
C ASP A 91 6.96 5.58 3.31
N PRO A 92 7.67 5.83 4.42
CA PRO A 92 7.23 5.45 5.75
C PRO A 92 6.10 6.32 6.31
N ALA A 93 5.59 7.31 5.57
CA ALA A 93 4.37 8.05 5.88
C ALA A 93 3.17 7.58 5.04
N TRP A 94 3.33 6.44 4.34
CA TRP A 94 2.27 5.74 3.64
C TRP A 94 1.47 4.84 4.58
#